data_AF-A0A1C5YDA1-F1
#
_entry.id   AF-A0A1C5YDA1-F1
#
_cell.length_a   1.000
_cell.length_b   1.000
_cell.length_c   1.000
_cell.angle_alpha   90.00
_cell.angle_beta   90.00
_cell.angle_gamma   90.00
#
_symmetry.space_group_name_H-M   'P 1'
#
loop_
_entity.id
_entity.type
_entity.pdbx_description
1 polymer ?
#
loop_
_entity_poly.entity_id
_entity_poly.type
_entity_poly.pdbx_seq_one_letter_code
_entity_poly.pdbx_strand_id
1 'polypeptide(L)' 'MKDIFSDMQATIGCTYISDLPHHKRMVWQEMKQLNLADYPLKQLEDFAGYVFGVPYPIIAEALQKGRDSD' A
#
# COMPACT_ATOMS: atom_id res chain seq x y z
N MET A 1 13.85 -5.80 8.73
CA MET A 1 12.38 -5.91 8.63
C MET A 1 11.93 -4.74 7.79
N LYS A 2 11.27 -4.98 6.64
CA LYS A 2 10.72 -3.86 5.87
C LYS A 2 9.45 -3.35 6.54
N ASP A 3 9.23 -2.04 6.49
CA ASP A 3 8.04 -1.42 7.05
C ASP A 3 7.31 -0.67 5.92
N ILE A 4 6.09 -1.12 5.60
CA ILE A 4 5.33 -0.57 4.48
C ILE A 4 4.99 0.92 4.70
N PHE A 5 4.80 1.37 5.93
CA PHE A 5 4.49 2.79 6.20
C PHE A 5 5.71 3.66 5.91
N SER A 6 6.89 3.24 6.38
CA SER A 6 8.14 3.98 6.17
C SER A 6 8.55 3.98 4.70
N ASP A 7 8.44 2.83 4.03
CA ASP A 7 8.77 2.71 2.61
C ASP A 7 7.81 3.55 1.76
N MET A 8 6.50 3.46 2.01
CA MET A 8 5.52 4.26 1.28
C MET A 8 5.71 5.75 1.53
N GLN A 9 6.01 6.14 2.76
CA GLN A 9 6.31 7.53 3.10
C GLN A 9 7.54 8.03 2.33
N ALA A 10 8.62 7.26 2.32
CA ALA A 10 9.86 7.63 1.62
C ALA A 10 9.64 7.72 0.10
N THR A 11 8.87 6.81 -0.47
CA THR A 11 8.63 6.77 -1.92
C THR A 11 7.67 7.88 -2.39
N ILE A 12 6.61 8.15 -1.64
CA ILE A 12 5.67 9.25 -1.96
C ILE A 12 6.29 10.61 -1.61
N GLY A 13 7.24 10.65 -0.69
CA GLY A 13 7.85 11.89 -0.19
C GLY A 13 6.96 12.62 0.81
N CYS A 14 6.14 11.89 1.58
CA CYS A 14 5.30 12.49 2.62
C CYS A 14 6.13 12.91 3.84
N THR A 15 5.81 14.06 4.42
CA THR A 15 6.44 14.49 5.68
C THR A 15 5.95 13.65 6.85
N TYR A 16 4.68 13.24 6.84
CA TYR A 16 4.09 12.40 7.88
C TYR A 16 3.32 11.21 7.31
N ILE A 17 3.27 10.11 8.07
CA ILE A 17 2.45 8.92 7.76
C ILE A 17 0.97 9.30 7.65
N SER A 18 0.52 10.30 8.41
CA SER A 18 -0.84 10.84 8.36
C SER A 18 -1.23 11.43 7.02
N ASP A 19 -0.27 11.71 6.13
CA ASP A 19 -0.54 12.25 4.80
C ASP A 19 -0.82 11.11 3.80
N LEU A 20 -0.43 9.87 4.09
CA LEU A 20 -0.64 8.72 3.19
C LEU A 20 -2.12 8.52 2.80
N PRO A 21 -3.11 8.62 3.71
CA PRO A 21 -4.53 8.56 3.36
C PRO A 21 -5.00 9.71 2.45
N HIS A 22 -4.29 10.84 2.40
CA HIS A 22 -4.57 11.92 1.45
C HIS A 22 -3.96 11.66 0.07
N HIS A 23 -2.92 10.83 0.00
CA HIS A 23 -2.20 10.47 -1.21
C HIS A 23 -2.54 9.07 -1.75
N LYS A 24 -3.76 8.57 -1.50
CA LYS A 24 -4.18 7.19 -1.87
C LYS A 24 -3.85 6.78 -3.30
N ARG A 25 -3.94 7.71 -4.26
CA ARG A 25 -3.64 7.44 -5.67
C ARG A 25 -2.15 7.13 -5.89
N MET A 26 -1.25 7.86 -5.22
CA MET A 26 0.19 7.59 -5.29
C MET A 26 0.51 6.30 -4.54
N VAL A 27 -0.06 6.11 -3.34
CA VAL A 27 0.05 4.86 -2.59
C VAL A 27 -0.33 3.65 -3.45
N TRP A 28 -1.45 3.76 -4.16
CA TRP A 28 -1.94 2.68 -5.02
C TRP A 28 -0.98 2.34 -6.17
N GLN A 29 -0.39 3.35 -6.82
CA GLN A 29 0.60 3.12 -7.88
C GLN A 29 1.86 2.46 -7.34
N GLU A 30 2.35 2.91 -6.19
CA GLU A 30 3.52 2.29 -5.54
C GLU A 30 3.23 0.86 -5.08
N MET A 31 2.05 0.58 -4.51
CA MET A 31 1.65 -0.78 -4.14
C MET A 31 1.58 -1.73 -5.36
N LYS A 32 1.29 -1.21 -6.56
CA LYS A 32 1.32 -2.03 -7.79
C LYS A 32 2.74 -2.39 -8.21
N GLN A 33 3.71 -1.51 -7.97
CA GLN A 33 5.13 -1.70 -8.32
C GLN A 33 5.88 -2.50 -7.23
N LEU A 34 5.52 -2.30 -5.96
CA LEU A 34 6.16 -2.95 -4.82
C LEU A 34 5.84 -4.45 -4.76
N ASN A 35 6.81 -5.21 -4.26
CA ASN A 35 6.61 -6.61 -3.93
C ASN A 35 6.00 -6.73 -2.51
N LEU A 36 4.68 -6.75 -2.43
CA LEU A 36 3.95 -6.85 -1.16
C LEU A 36 4.28 -8.13 -0.36
N ALA A 37 4.82 -9.16 -1.02
CA ALA A 37 5.24 -10.39 -0.35
C ALA A 37 6.46 -10.21 0.58
N ASP A 38 7.22 -9.12 0.44
CA ASP A 38 8.35 -8.81 1.33
C ASP A 38 7.91 -8.26 2.71
N TYR A 39 6.63 -7.92 2.86
CA TYR A 39 6.08 -7.32 4.07
C TYR A 39 5.20 -8.34 4.81
N PRO A 40 5.20 -8.31 6.16
CA PRO A 40 4.35 -9.19 6.93
C PRO A 40 2.86 -8.86 6.69
N LEU A 41 2.04 -9.89 6.53
CA LEU A 41 0.61 -9.77 6.23
C LEU A 41 -0.12 -8.82 7.19
N LYS A 42 0.21 -8.89 8.48
CA LYS A 42 -0.38 -8.02 9.51
C LYS A 42 -0.14 -6.53 9.24
N GLN A 43 1.06 -6.16 8.79
CA GLN A 43 1.33 -4.77 8.41
C GLN A 43 0.55 -4.35 7.17
N LEU A 44 0.38 -5.26 6.20
CA LEU A 44 -0.42 -4.98 5.01
C LEU A 44 -1.89 -4.75 5.36
N GLU A 45 -2.44 -5.54 6.30
CA GLU A 45 -3.79 -5.36 6.83
C GLU A 45 -3.97 -4.02 7.56
N ASP A 46 -3.07 -3.71 8.49
CA ASP A 46 -3.09 -2.44 9.23
C ASP A 46 -2.95 -1.24 8.25
N PHE A 47 -2.05 -1.36 7.28
CA PHE A 47 -1.81 -0.33 6.27
C PHE A 47 -3.01 -0.10 5.35
N ALA A 48 -3.61 -1.18 4.83
CA ALA A 48 -4.77 -1.11 3.96
C ALA A 48 -5.97 -0.47 4.69
N GLY A 49 -6.20 -0.86 5.95
CA GLY A 49 -7.22 -0.27 6.81
C GLY A 49 -6.95 1.22 7.06
N TYR A 50 -5.70 1.59 7.30
CA TYR A 50 -5.32 2.98 7.58
C TYR A 50 -5.47 3.91 6.36
N VAL A 51 -4.91 3.52 5.21
CA VAL A 51 -4.87 4.39 4.01
C VAL A 51 -6.17 4.33 3.22
N PHE A 52 -6.70 3.13 2.99
CA PHE A 52 -7.84 2.91 2.11
C PHE A 52 -9.15 2.75 2.86
N GLY A 53 -9.12 2.45 4.17
CA GLY A 53 -10.33 2.17 4.94
C GLY A 53 -10.99 0.84 4.59
N VAL A 54 -10.24 -0.07 3.94
CA VAL A 54 -10.73 -1.38 3.51
C VAL A 54 -9.71 -2.46 3.88
N PRO A 55 -10.16 -3.71 4.09
CA PRO A 55 -9.25 -4.80 4.41
C PRO A 55 -8.31 -5.14 3.25
N TYR A 56 -7.07 -5.49 3.56
CA TYR A 56 -6.04 -5.88 2.60
C TYR A 56 -6.47 -6.91 1.54
N PRO A 57 -7.25 -7.98 1.83
CA PRO A 57 -7.69 -8.91 0.78
C PRO A 57 -8.41 -8.23 -0.40
N ILE A 58 -9.16 -7.16 -0.17
CA ILE A 58 -9.82 -6.39 -1.24
C ILE A 58 -8.79 -5.66 -2.09
N ILE A 59 -7.79 -5.07 -1.45
CA ILE A 59 -6.65 -4.40 -2.12
C ILE A 59 -5.85 -5.43 -2.93
N ALA A 60 -5.52 -6.58 -2.33
CA ALA A 60 -4.76 -7.65 -2.97
C ALA A 60 -5.47 -8.20 -4.22
N GLU A 61 -6.79 -8.43 -4.16
CA GLU A 61 -7.57 -8.86 -5.32
C GLU A 61 -7.57 -7.80 -6.43
N ALA A 62 -7.77 -6.53 -6.08
CA ALA A 62 -7.77 -5.44 -7.04
C ALA A 62 -6.38 -5.20 -7.67
N LEU A 63 -5.29 -5.46 -6.93
CA LEU A 63 -3.93 -5.43 -7.45
C LEU A 63 -3.64 -6.60 -8.41
N GLN A 64 -4.16 -7.79 -8.14
CA GLN A 64 -4.06 -8.94 -9.05
C GLN A 64 -4.82 -8.71 -10.35
N LYS A 65 -6.08 -8.25 -10.26
CA LYS A 65 -6.91 -7.92 -11.45
C LYS A 65 -6.27 -6.85 -12.33
N GLY A 66 -5.57 -5.88 -11.73
CA GLY A 66 -4.88 -4.83 -12.47
C GLY A 66 -3.59 -5.25 -13.17
N ARG A 67 -3.07 -6.47 -12.92
CA ARG A 67 -1.86 -7.02 -13.57
C ARG A 67 -2.16 -7.96 -14.74
N ASP A 68 -3.39 -8.49 -14.83
CA ASP A 68 -3.83 -9.42 -15.88
C ASP A 68 -4.34 -8.73 -17.16
N SER A 69 -4.38 -7.40 -17.17
CA SER A 69 -4.91 -6.60 -18.30
C SER A 69 -3.84 -6.02 -19.24
N ASP A 70 -2.60 -6.52 -19.19
CA ASP A 70 -1.53 -6.18 -20.15
C ASP A 70 -1.23 -7.37 -21.07
#